data_AF-A0A659JXX2-F1
#
_entry.id   AF-A0A659JXX2-F1
#
_cell.length_a   1.000
_cell.length_b   1.000
_cell.length_c   1.000
_cell.angle_alpha   90.00
_cell.angle_beta   90.00
_cell.angle_gamma   90.00
#
_symmetry.space_group_name_H-M   'P 1'
#
loop_
_entity.id
_entity.type
_entity.pdbx_description
1 polymer ?
#
loop_
_entity_poly.entity_id
_entity_poly.type
_entity_poly.pdbx_seq_one_letter_code
_entity_poly.pdbx_strand_id
1 'polypeptide(L)'
;MFKHVYVDLCDTLIKGNTTFMFLDSFFTHNHNRYYWFYRKISSSFIMRAIFKLLFTAKIDLNRRIAIRFLNGYSRNSLKIHVQWMLANNLFIKNKELADVIQLAKNKQIPVTIISASLDFIVEVIASHLSLNYFCSQLVYKNELCQGVIIDDLLFSKNKIFDEIEKDAVSYCFISDNIQDVEILKLCSHGYGVPT
;
A
#
# COMPACT_ATOMS: atom_id res chain seq x y z
N MET A 1 -24.38 -13.00 3.80
CA MET A 1 -23.76 -12.34 2.63
C MET A 1 -22.97 -11.16 3.14
N PHE A 2 -21.73 -10.95 2.68
CA PHE A 2 -20.90 -9.84 3.16
C PHE A 2 -21.56 -8.50 2.81
N LYS A 3 -21.54 -7.55 3.75
CA LYS A 3 -21.94 -6.16 3.48
C LYS A 3 -20.83 -5.36 2.82
N HIS A 4 -19.58 -5.75 3.05
CA HIS A 4 -18.40 -5.06 2.51
C HIS A 4 -17.21 -6.02 2.39
N VAL A 5 -16.36 -5.83 1.38
CA VAL A 5 -15.08 -6.53 1.22
C VAL A 5 -13.94 -5.53 1.27
N TYR A 6 -13.00 -5.76 2.17
CA TYR A 6 -11.79 -4.98 2.32
C TYR A 6 -10.58 -5.81 1.89
N VAL A 7 -9.65 -5.19 1.17
CA VAL A 7 -8.50 -5.89 0.59
C VAL A 7 -7.22 -5.08 0.80
N ASP A 8 -6.15 -5.72 1.26
CA ASP A 8 -4.82 -5.10 1.26
C ASP A 8 -4.25 -5.01 -0.17
N LEU A 9 -3.29 -4.12 -0.37
CA LEU A 9 -2.67 -3.86 -1.67
C LEU A 9 -1.39 -4.67 -1.88
N CYS A 10 -0.35 -4.39 -1.09
CA CYS A 10 0.98 -5.00 -1.26
C CYS A 10 0.91 -6.47 -0.89
N ASP A 11 1.51 -7.33 -1.71
CA ASP A 11 1.58 -8.79 -1.55
C ASP A 11 0.22 -9.53 -1.45
N THR A 12 -0.89 -8.78 -1.38
CA THR A 12 -2.26 -9.25 -1.48
C THR A 12 -2.80 -9.05 -2.91
N LEU A 13 -3.25 -7.83 -3.26
CA LEU A 13 -3.81 -7.54 -4.59
C LEU A 13 -2.73 -7.39 -5.67
N ILE A 14 -1.59 -6.81 -5.30
CA ILE A 14 -0.43 -6.60 -6.16
C ILE A 14 0.77 -7.27 -5.52
N LYS A 15 1.44 -8.15 -6.25
CA LYS A 15 2.65 -8.81 -5.78
C LYS A 15 3.77 -7.79 -5.58
N GLY A 16 4.34 -7.76 -4.37
CA GLY A 16 5.47 -6.95 -3.97
C GLY A 16 5.13 -5.68 -3.22
N ASN A 17 6.18 -5.08 -2.66
CA ASN A 17 6.11 -3.80 -1.97
C ASN A 17 5.96 -2.66 -2.99
N THR A 18 4.72 -2.22 -3.19
CA THR A 18 4.38 -1.18 -4.19
C THR A 18 5.14 0.13 -4.00
N THR A 19 5.51 0.50 -2.76
CA THR A 19 6.33 1.70 -2.50
C THR A 19 7.73 1.55 -3.10
N PHE A 20 8.44 0.46 -2.83
CA PHE A 20 9.77 0.24 -3.40
C PHE A 20 9.73 -0.04 -4.90
N MET A 21 8.73 -0.76 -5.40
CA MET A 21 8.51 -0.94 -6.84
C MET A 21 8.37 0.41 -7.55
N PHE A 22 7.56 1.32 -6.98
CA PHE A 22 7.41 2.68 -7.50
C PHE A 22 8.73 3.44 -7.46
N LEU A 23 9.42 3.47 -6.32
CA LEU A 23 10.66 4.23 -6.17
C LEU A 23 11.75 3.75 -7.15
N ASP A 24 11.95 2.43 -7.25
CA ASP A 24 12.94 1.82 -8.15
C ASP A 24 12.61 2.18 -9.62
N SER A 25 11.33 2.13 -10.00
CA SER A 25 10.87 2.52 -11.35
C SER A 25 11.01 4.03 -11.61
N PHE A 26 10.59 4.85 -10.66
CA PHE A 26 10.57 6.31 -10.76
C PHE A 26 11.98 6.89 -10.89
N PHE A 27 12.93 6.41 -10.07
CA PHE A 27 14.32 6.86 -10.12
C PHE A 27 15.17 6.17 -11.20
N THR A 28 14.60 5.21 -11.92
CA THR A 28 15.15 4.79 -13.22
C THR A 28 14.90 5.87 -14.28
N HIS A 29 13.70 6.46 -14.28
CA HIS A 29 13.29 7.49 -15.27
C HIS A 29 13.67 8.92 -14.86
N ASN A 30 13.77 9.17 -13.56
CA ASN A 30 14.16 10.45 -12.96
C ASN A 30 15.48 10.25 -12.20
N HIS A 31 16.57 10.00 -12.94
CA HIS A 31 17.81 9.48 -12.36
C HIS A 31 18.27 10.24 -11.10
N ASN A 32 18.34 9.50 -9.98
CA ASN A 32 18.80 10.02 -8.70
C ASN A 32 19.91 9.13 -8.15
N ARG A 33 21.17 9.56 -8.31
CA ARG A 33 22.35 8.80 -7.85
C ARG A 33 22.34 8.49 -6.35
N TYR A 34 21.78 9.38 -5.54
CA TYR A 34 21.73 9.22 -4.09
C TYR A 34 20.71 8.15 -3.69
N TYR A 35 19.57 8.11 -4.39
CA TYR A 35 18.60 7.03 -4.23
C TYR A 35 19.24 5.67 -4.55
N TRP A 36 19.95 5.55 -5.67
CA TRP A 36 20.58 4.29 -6.06
C TRP A 36 21.71 3.86 -5.13
N PHE A 37 22.50 4.81 -4.63
CA PHE A 37 23.48 4.55 -3.59
C PHE A 37 22.82 4.04 -2.30
N TYR A 38 21.77 4.72 -1.86
CA TYR A 38 20.94 4.27 -0.75
C TYR A 38 20.37 2.86 -1.01
N ARG A 39 19.84 2.61 -2.20
CA ARG A 39 19.20 1.34 -2.56
C ARG A 39 20.19 0.19 -2.47
N LYS A 40 21.41 0.38 -2.98
CA LYS A 40 22.52 -0.57 -2.88
C LYS A 40 22.91 -0.87 -1.42
N ILE A 41 22.96 0.16 -0.57
CA ILE A 41 23.29 -0.02 0.85
C ILE A 41 22.14 -0.72 1.59
N SER A 42 20.91 -0.26 1.38
CA SER A 42 19.70 -0.74 2.06
C SER A 42 19.39 -2.21 1.76
N SER A 43 19.82 -2.73 0.60
CA SER A 43 19.64 -4.12 0.20
C SER A 43 20.73 -5.07 0.71
N SER A 44 21.82 -4.54 1.28
CA SER A 44 22.87 -5.35 1.90
C SER A 44 22.31 -6.16 3.09
N PHE A 45 22.90 -7.34 3.33
CA PHE A 45 22.46 -8.24 4.41
C PHE A 45 22.45 -7.54 5.78
N ILE A 46 23.51 -6.79 6.09
CA ILE A 46 23.66 -6.08 7.36
C ILE A 46 22.55 -5.03 7.53
N MET A 47 22.31 -4.20 6.51
CA MET A 47 21.27 -3.17 6.60
C MET A 47 19.87 -3.76 6.64
N ARG A 48 19.61 -4.85 5.91
CA ARG A 48 18.34 -5.58 6.01
C ARG A 48 18.10 -6.12 7.42
N ALA A 49 19.14 -6.63 8.09
CA ALA A 49 19.04 -7.09 9.47
C ALA A 49 18.73 -5.92 10.42
N ILE A 50 19.41 -4.78 10.27
CA ILE A 50 19.15 -3.56 11.06
C ILE A 50 17.70 -3.09 10.86
N PHE A 51 17.24 -2.98 9.62
CA PHE A 51 15.86 -2.56 9.35
C PHE A 51 14.83 -3.53 9.89
N LYS A 52 15.09 -4.85 9.82
CA LYS A 52 14.20 -5.85 10.42
C LYS A 52 14.13 -5.71 11.94
N LEU A 53 15.25 -5.43 12.60
CA LEU A 53 15.29 -5.17 14.04
C LEU A 53 14.51 -3.91 14.42
N LEU A 54 14.60 -2.83 13.64
CA LEU A 54 13.82 -1.62 13.91
C LEU A 54 12.32 -1.82 13.62
N PHE A 55 11.99 -2.67 12.65
CA PHE A 55 10.61 -3.00 12.32
C PHE A 55 9.88 -3.71 13.47
N THR A 56 10.58 -4.51 14.30
CA THR A 56 9.95 -5.11 15.50
C THR A 56 9.57 -4.08 16.56
N ALA A 57 10.25 -2.93 16.59
CA ALA A 57 9.87 -1.78 17.40
C ALA A 57 8.77 -0.90 16.73
N LYS A 58 8.10 -1.42 15.70
CA LYS A 58 7.13 -0.70 14.86
C LYS A 58 7.71 0.54 14.16
N ILE A 59 9.02 0.54 13.88
CA ILE A 59 9.71 1.62 13.18
C ILE A 59 10.18 1.12 11.81
N ASP A 60 9.43 1.46 10.76
CA ASP A 60 9.86 1.21 9.37
C ASP A 60 10.84 2.30 8.89
N LEU A 61 12.08 2.23 9.40
CA LEU A 61 13.13 3.19 9.05
C LEU A 61 13.49 3.13 7.57
N ASN A 62 13.46 1.94 6.96
CA ASN A 62 13.77 1.74 5.55
C ASN A 62 12.81 2.54 4.67
N ARG A 63 11.49 2.38 4.86
CA ARG A 63 10.50 3.14 4.10
C ARG A 63 10.61 4.64 4.39
N ARG A 64 10.80 5.04 5.66
CA ARG A 64 10.98 6.46 6.04
C ARG A 64 12.15 7.13 5.34
N ILE A 65 13.29 6.46 5.19
CA ILE A 65 14.43 7.01 4.45
C ILE A 65 14.11 7.03 2.95
N ALA A 66 13.55 5.94 2.42
CA ALA A 66 13.27 5.80 0.99
C ALA A 66 12.31 6.88 0.45
N ILE A 67 11.26 7.22 1.20
CA ILE A 67 10.28 8.25 0.79
C ILE A 67 10.86 9.67 0.81
N ARG A 68 11.93 9.94 1.57
CA ARG A 68 12.56 11.27 1.61
C ARG A 68 13.12 11.68 0.25
N PHE A 69 13.47 10.71 -0.60
CA PHE A 69 13.91 10.99 -1.96
C PHE A 69 12.80 11.58 -2.84
N LEU A 70 11.53 11.47 -2.44
CA LEU A 70 10.40 12.10 -3.13
C LEU A 70 10.23 13.59 -2.78
N ASN A 71 11.00 14.13 -1.85
CA ASN A 71 10.90 15.54 -1.48
C ASN A 71 11.15 16.45 -2.70
N GLY A 72 10.21 17.37 -2.96
CA GLY A 72 10.26 18.31 -4.07
C GLY A 72 9.59 17.83 -5.36
N TYR A 73 9.14 16.58 -5.46
CA TYR A 73 8.36 16.11 -6.61
C TYR A 73 6.88 16.44 -6.46
N SER A 74 6.22 16.86 -7.54
CA SER A 74 4.80 17.19 -7.50
C SER A 74 3.93 15.94 -7.40
N ARG A 75 2.80 16.03 -6.68
CA ARG A 75 1.84 14.92 -6.56
C ARG A 75 1.38 14.41 -7.94
N ASN A 76 1.19 15.33 -8.87
CA ASN A 76 0.78 15.00 -10.22
C ASN A 76 1.83 14.18 -10.98
N SER A 77 3.12 14.53 -10.90
CA SER A 77 4.17 13.74 -11.59
C SER A 77 4.30 12.33 -11.02
N LEU A 78 4.14 12.18 -9.70
CA LEU A 78 4.11 10.88 -9.04
C LEU A 78 2.94 10.03 -9.55
N LYS A 79 1.72 10.60 -9.61
CA LYS A 79 0.53 9.91 -10.15
C LYS A 79 0.70 9.49 -11.61
N ILE A 80 1.22 10.39 -12.46
CA ILE A 80 1.50 10.09 -13.87
C ILE A 80 2.43 8.89 -14.01
N HIS A 81 3.47 8.80 -13.16
CA HIS A 81 4.37 7.65 -13.20
C HIS A 81 3.70 6.36 -12.75
N VAL A 82 2.81 6.38 -11.75
CA VAL A 82 2.02 5.19 -11.36
C VAL A 82 1.10 4.75 -12.50
N GLN A 83 0.47 5.69 -13.20
CA GLN A 83 -0.36 5.39 -14.38
C GLN A 83 0.46 4.74 -15.50
N TRP A 84 1.66 5.27 -15.75
CA TRP A 84 2.61 4.66 -16.69
C TRP A 84 3.00 3.24 -16.25
N MET A 85 3.26 3.00 -14.96
CA MET A 85 3.56 1.65 -14.44
C MET A 85 2.40 0.67 -14.64
N LEU A 86 1.15 1.11 -14.43
CA LEU A 86 -0.04 0.31 -14.71
C LEU A 86 -0.15 -0.03 -16.20
N ALA A 87 0.02 0.96 -17.09
CA ALA A 87 -0.06 0.75 -18.53
C ALA A 87 1.02 -0.20 -19.06
N ASN A 88 2.17 -0.27 -18.39
CA ASN A 88 3.29 -1.14 -18.76
C ASN A 88 3.33 -2.46 -17.96
N ASN A 89 2.24 -2.83 -17.27
CA ASN A 89 2.12 -4.08 -16.52
C ASN A 89 3.24 -4.32 -15.47
N LEU A 90 3.79 -3.25 -14.90
CA LEU A 90 4.81 -3.37 -13.84
C LEU A 90 4.21 -3.83 -12.50
N PHE A 91 2.90 -3.68 -12.32
CA PHE A 91 2.18 -4.23 -11.18
C PHE A 91 1.58 -5.59 -11.54
N ILE A 92 2.17 -6.65 -10.98
CA ILE A 92 1.66 -8.02 -11.15
C ILE A 92 0.46 -8.21 -10.21
N LYS A 93 -0.75 -8.26 -10.77
CA LYS A 93 -1.99 -8.46 -10.03
C LYS A 93 -2.17 -9.92 -9.63
N ASN A 94 -2.73 -10.17 -8.44
CA ASN A 94 -3.23 -11.48 -8.06
C ASN A 94 -4.54 -11.77 -8.82
N LYS A 95 -4.51 -12.77 -9.72
CA LYS A 95 -5.65 -13.11 -10.58
C LYS A 95 -6.86 -13.60 -9.79
N GLU A 96 -6.64 -14.43 -8.77
CA GLU A 96 -7.71 -14.97 -7.95
C GLU A 96 -8.45 -13.86 -7.20
N LEU A 97 -7.71 -12.88 -6.66
CA LEU A 97 -8.34 -11.72 -6.02
C LEU A 97 -9.03 -10.79 -7.02
N ALA A 98 -8.52 -10.67 -8.23
CA ALA A 98 -9.22 -9.93 -9.28
C ALA A 98 -10.59 -10.56 -9.57
N ASP A 99 -10.67 -11.89 -9.62
CA ASP A 99 -11.93 -12.62 -9.81
C ASP A 99 -12.87 -12.45 -8.60
N VAL A 100 -12.35 -12.47 -7.38
CA VAL A 100 -13.12 -12.19 -6.16
C VAL A 100 -13.71 -10.77 -6.17
N ILE A 101 -12.91 -9.77 -6.56
CA ILE A 101 -13.36 -8.38 -6.68
C ILE A 101 -14.46 -8.27 -7.74
N GLN A 102 -14.32 -8.94 -8.88
CA GLN A 102 -15.32 -8.93 -9.94
C GLN A 102 -16.62 -9.61 -9.48
N LEU A 103 -16.52 -10.73 -8.76
CA LEU A 103 -17.68 -11.41 -8.19
C LEU A 103 -18.41 -10.54 -7.15
N ALA A 104 -17.67 -9.86 -6.28
CA ALA A 104 -18.23 -8.93 -5.29
C ALA A 104 -19.01 -7.80 -5.99
N LYS A 105 -18.43 -7.19 -7.03
CA LYS A 105 -19.10 -6.17 -7.85
C LYS A 105 -20.38 -6.69 -8.51
N ASN A 106 -20.34 -7.88 -9.12
CA ASN A 106 -21.52 -8.49 -9.76
C ASN A 106 -22.66 -8.72 -8.74
N LYS A 107 -22.30 -8.97 -7.49
CA LYS A 107 -23.23 -9.12 -6.36
C LYS A 107 -23.57 -7.81 -5.66
N GLN A 108 -23.13 -6.67 -6.19
CA GLN A 108 -23.31 -5.34 -5.61
C GLN A 108 -22.78 -5.22 -4.17
N ILE A 109 -21.74 -5.99 -3.84
CA ILE A 109 -21.03 -5.90 -2.58
C ILE A 109 -19.92 -4.85 -2.75
N PRO A 110 -19.92 -3.77 -1.96
CA PRO A 110 -18.84 -2.79 -1.95
C PRO A 110 -17.47 -3.42 -1.69
N VAL A 111 -16.46 -2.95 -2.42
CA VAL A 111 -15.07 -3.36 -2.26
C VAL A 111 -14.21 -2.12 -1.97
N THR A 112 -13.30 -2.20 -1.01
CA THR A 112 -12.41 -1.09 -0.62
C THR A 112 -10.99 -1.57 -0.37
N ILE A 113 -10.01 -0.85 -0.92
CA ILE A 113 -8.59 -1.10 -0.62
C ILE A 113 -8.24 -0.47 0.73
N ILE A 114 -7.58 -1.20 1.62
CA ILE A 114 -6.98 -0.64 2.84
C ILE A 114 -5.49 -0.96 2.82
N SER A 115 -4.64 0.06 2.62
CA SER A 115 -3.21 -0.17 2.43
C SER A 115 -2.32 0.82 3.16
N ALA A 116 -1.21 0.34 3.71
CA ALA A 116 -0.16 1.22 4.22
C ALA A 116 0.75 1.81 3.11
N SER A 117 0.43 1.60 1.83
CA SER A 117 1.17 2.21 0.72
C SER A 117 0.84 3.69 0.57
N LEU A 118 1.63 4.39 -0.26
CA LEU A 118 1.55 5.83 -0.44
C LEU A 118 0.26 6.24 -1.16
N ASP A 119 -0.36 7.31 -0.69
CA ASP A 119 -1.62 7.85 -1.19
C ASP A 119 -1.74 7.93 -2.72
N PHE A 120 -0.76 8.51 -3.42
CA PHE A 120 -0.79 8.65 -4.87
C PHE A 120 -0.71 7.30 -5.62
N ILE A 121 -0.13 6.26 -4.99
CA ILE A 121 -0.09 4.91 -5.54
C ILE A 121 -1.47 4.26 -5.40
N VAL A 122 -2.00 4.27 -4.18
CA VAL A 122 -3.28 3.63 -3.86
C VAL A 122 -4.42 4.30 -4.63
N GLU A 123 -4.44 5.64 -4.69
CA GLU A 123 -5.46 6.42 -5.39
C GLU A 123 -5.53 6.04 -6.88
N VAL A 124 -4.38 5.95 -7.56
CA VAL A 124 -4.34 5.62 -8.99
C VAL A 124 -4.79 4.18 -9.24
N ILE A 125 -4.35 3.23 -8.41
CA ILE A 125 -4.76 1.82 -8.53
C ILE A 125 -6.25 1.64 -8.22
N ALA A 126 -6.74 2.24 -7.14
CA ALA A 126 -8.14 2.18 -6.74
C ALA A 126 -9.04 2.79 -7.82
N SER A 127 -8.67 3.93 -8.38
CA SER A 127 -9.39 4.58 -9.48
C SER A 127 -9.44 3.69 -10.72
N HIS A 128 -8.30 3.07 -11.10
CA HIS A 128 -8.23 2.13 -12.23
C HIS A 128 -9.14 0.91 -12.04
N LEU A 129 -9.32 0.48 -10.79
CA LEU A 129 -10.21 -0.63 -10.44
C LEU A 129 -11.63 -0.18 -10.08
N SER A 130 -11.95 1.13 -10.11
CA SER A 130 -13.21 1.69 -9.65
C SER A 130 -13.59 1.22 -8.23
N LEU A 131 -12.65 1.35 -7.30
CA LEU A 131 -12.78 0.97 -5.88
C LEU A 131 -12.61 2.18 -4.96
N ASN A 132 -13.25 2.14 -3.80
CA ASN A 132 -12.94 3.05 -2.69
C ASN A 132 -11.61 2.65 -2.05
N TYR A 133 -10.99 3.56 -1.28
CA TYR A 133 -9.71 3.26 -0.62
C TYR A 133 -9.46 4.02 0.69
N PHE A 134 -8.63 3.43 1.55
CA PHE A 134 -7.94 4.03 2.69
C PHE A 134 -6.43 3.78 2.54
N CYS A 135 -5.62 4.81 2.75
CA CYS A 135 -4.17 4.72 2.56
C CYS A 135 -3.35 5.63 3.49
N SER A 136 -2.06 5.31 3.66
CA SER A 136 -1.11 6.20 4.32
C SER A 136 -0.94 7.50 3.51
N GLN A 137 -1.00 8.65 4.20
CA GLN A 137 -0.97 9.98 3.58
C GLN A 137 0.42 10.61 3.64
N LEU A 138 0.91 11.12 2.51
CA LEU A 138 2.11 11.94 2.45
C LEU A 138 1.78 13.41 2.73
N VAL A 139 2.76 14.14 3.26
CA VAL A 139 2.68 15.59 3.37
C VAL A 139 2.96 16.23 2.02
N TYR A 140 2.07 17.12 1.60
CA TYR A 140 2.25 17.99 0.44
C TYR A 140 2.20 19.46 0.86
N LYS A 141 3.09 20.28 0.28
CA LYS A 141 3.05 21.74 0.39
C LYS A 141 3.09 22.33 -1.01
N ASN A 142 2.06 23.10 -1.37
CA ASN A 142 1.90 23.64 -2.73
C ASN A 142 2.02 22.53 -3.79
N GLU A 143 1.31 21.41 -3.61
CA GLU A 143 1.39 20.20 -4.46
C GLU A 143 2.74 19.47 -4.51
N LEU A 144 3.76 19.91 -3.77
CA LEU A 144 5.06 19.25 -3.71
C LEU A 144 5.14 18.31 -2.50
N CYS A 145 5.51 17.06 -2.76
CA CYS A 145 5.76 16.05 -1.73
C CYS A 145 6.88 16.53 -0.81
N GLN A 146 6.70 16.39 0.50
CA GLN A 146 7.72 16.74 1.50
C GLN A 146 8.57 15.53 1.93
N GLY A 147 8.28 14.33 1.39
CA GLY A 147 9.00 13.10 1.72
C GLY A 147 8.75 12.59 3.14
N VAL A 148 7.57 12.89 3.70
CA VAL A 148 7.16 12.52 5.06
C VAL A 148 5.72 12.02 5.04
N ILE A 149 5.43 10.95 5.79
CA ILE A 149 4.07 10.45 6.01
C ILE A 149 3.47 11.18 7.22
N ILE A 150 2.27 11.74 7.07
CA ILE A 150 1.54 12.41 8.16
C ILE A 150 0.58 11.47 8.88
N ASP A 151 -0.03 10.55 8.14
CA ASP A 151 -0.89 9.52 8.67
C ASP A 151 -0.47 8.17 8.10
N ASP A 152 -0.12 7.23 8.98
CA ASP A 152 0.51 5.98 8.61
C ASP A 152 -0.36 4.80 9.03
N LEU A 153 -0.96 4.14 8.05
CA LEU A 153 -1.76 2.93 8.27
C LEU A 153 -0.90 1.70 8.59
N LEU A 154 0.43 1.78 8.48
CA LEU A 154 1.32 0.70 8.93
C LEU A 154 1.15 0.50 10.43
N PHE A 155 0.72 -0.70 10.84
CA PHE A 155 0.36 -1.06 12.22
C PHE A 155 -0.87 -0.35 12.80
N SER A 156 -1.66 0.38 11.99
CA SER A 156 -2.79 1.16 12.50
C SER A 156 -4.07 1.08 11.65
N LYS A 157 -4.13 0.14 10.69
CA LYS A 157 -5.32 -0.11 9.85
C LYS A 157 -6.60 -0.37 10.66
N ASN A 158 -6.48 -0.83 11.92
CA ASN A 158 -7.61 -1.06 12.81
C ASN A 158 -8.42 0.23 13.09
N LYS A 159 -7.77 1.40 13.08
CA LYS A 159 -8.44 2.70 13.28
C LYS A 159 -9.55 2.97 12.25
N ILE A 160 -9.39 2.46 11.02
CA ILE A 160 -10.39 2.58 9.96
C ILE A 160 -11.71 1.92 10.38
N PHE A 161 -11.65 0.82 11.13
CA PHE A 161 -12.85 0.10 11.56
C PHE A 161 -13.51 0.77 12.77
N ASP A 162 -12.72 1.35 13.67
CA ASP A 162 -13.23 2.13 14.81
C ASP A 162 -14.04 3.35 14.35
N GLU A 163 -13.67 3.94 13.21
CA GLU A 163 -14.32 5.14 12.65
C GLU A 163 -15.53 4.83 11.75
N ILE A 164 -15.56 3.67 11.08
CA ILE A 164 -16.48 3.41 9.96
C ILE A 164 -17.54 2.36 10.27
N GLU A 165 -17.25 1.33 11.07
CA GLU A 165 -18.19 0.24 11.31
C GLU A 165 -18.24 -0.16 12.79
N LYS A 166 -19.21 0.41 13.52
CA LYS A 166 -19.54 -0.02 14.90
C LYS A 166 -20.07 -1.47 14.98
N ASP A 167 -20.42 -2.07 13.84
CA ASP A 167 -20.90 -3.46 13.74
C ASP A 167 -19.92 -4.33 12.93
N ALA A 168 -18.96 -4.94 13.63
CA ALA A 168 -17.91 -5.84 13.10
C ALA A 168 -18.43 -7.09 12.34
N VAL A 169 -19.75 -7.30 12.35
CA VAL A 169 -20.39 -8.60 12.13
C VAL A 169 -20.61 -8.93 10.65
N SER A 170 -20.24 -8.05 9.70
CA SER A 170 -20.67 -8.22 8.29
C SER A 170 -19.62 -8.01 7.20
N TYR A 171 -18.36 -7.72 7.52
CA TYR A 171 -17.32 -7.50 6.50
C TYR A 171 -16.31 -8.65 6.39
N CYS A 172 -15.76 -8.76 5.18
CA CYS A 172 -14.67 -9.64 4.82
C CYS A 172 -13.38 -8.82 4.71
N PHE A 173 -12.28 -9.26 5.32
CA PHE A 173 -10.96 -8.65 5.14
C PHE A 173 -9.98 -9.68 4.57
N ILE A 174 -9.25 -9.28 3.53
CA ILE A 174 -8.30 -10.14 2.82
C ILE A 174 -6.92 -9.49 2.84
N SER A 175 -5.92 -10.18 3.40
CA SER A 175 -4.55 -9.67 3.52
C SER A 175 -3.54 -10.81 3.64
N ASP A 176 -2.31 -10.61 3.14
CA ASP A 176 -1.15 -11.48 3.41
C ASP A 176 -0.39 -11.06 4.69
N ASN A 177 -0.65 -9.86 5.18
CA ASN A 177 0.21 -9.24 6.16
C ASN A 177 -0.10 -9.70 7.59
N ILE A 178 0.90 -10.27 8.27
CA ILE A 178 0.80 -10.67 9.69
C ILE A 178 0.45 -9.50 10.62
N GLN A 179 0.77 -8.25 10.24
CA GLN A 179 0.37 -7.07 11.01
C GLN A 179 -1.15 -6.86 11.03
N ASP A 180 -1.88 -7.46 10.08
CA ASP A 180 -3.33 -7.32 9.98
C ASP A 180 -4.09 -8.44 10.72
N VAL A 181 -3.38 -9.32 11.44
CA VAL A 181 -4.00 -10.45 12.19
C VAL A 181 -5.05 -9.98 13.19
N GLU A 182 -4.86 -8.83 13.84
CA GLU A 182 -5.87 -8.30 14.76
C GLU A 182 -7.17 -7.93 14.02
N ILE A 183 -7.06 -7.32 12.83
CA ILE A 183 -8.22 -6.98 11.99
C ILE A 183 -8.89 -8.27 11.49
N LEU A 184 -8.10 -9.22 10.97
CA LEU A 184 -8.61 -10.51 10.50
C LEU A 184 -9.42 -11.27 11.57
N LYS A 185 -9.06 -11.11 12.85
CA LYS A 185 -9.78 -11.70 13.99
C LYS A 185 -11.05 -10.93 14.37
N LEU A 186 -11.10 -9.63 14.14
CA LEU A 186 -12.27 -8.79 14.42
C LEU A 186 -13.35 -8.94 13.35
N CYS A 187 -12.95 -9.22 12.11
CA CYS A 187 -13.88 -9.48 11.01
C CYS A 187 -14.69 -10.75 11.27
N SER A 188 -15.96 -10.74 10.88
CA SER A 188 -16.73 -11.99 10.79
C SER A 188 -16.09 -13.03 9.86
N HIS A 189 -15.35 -12.59 8.83
CA HIS A 189 -14.56 -13.46 7.94
C HIS A 189 -13.23 -12.81 7.56
N GLY A 190 -12.11 -13.40 8.00
CA GLY A 190 -10.75 -12.99 7.65
C GLY A 190 -10.05 -14.05 6.79
N TYR A 191 -9.45 -13.63 5.67
CA TYR A 191 -8.70 -14.51 4.77
C TYR A 191 -7.24 -14.09 4.68
N GLY A 192 -6.34 -15.02 4.99
CA GLY A 192 -4.91 -14.90 4.74
C GLY A 192 -4.57 -15.27 3.29
N VAL A 193 -3.79 -14.44 2.59
CA VAL A 193 -3.25 -14.76 1.27
C VAL A 193 -1.82 -15.27 1.43
N PRO A 194 -1.49 -16.51 1.00
CA PRO A 194 -0.12 -17.00 1.05
C PRO A 194 0.73 -16.31 -0.03
N THR A 195 1.89 -15.78 0.37
CA THR A 195 2.86 -15.07 -0.49
C THR A 195 4.13 -15.86 -0.73
#